data_AF-A0A9Q9F8N8-F1
#
_entry.id   AF-A0A9Q9F8N8-F1
#
_cell.length_a   1.000
_cell.length_b   1.000
_cell.length_c   1.000
_cell.angle_alpha   90.00
_cell.angle_beta   90.00
_cell.angle_gamma   90.00
#
_symmetry.space_group_name_H-M   'P 1'
#
loop_
_entity.id
_entity.type
_entity.pdbx_description
1 polymer ?
#
loop_
_entity_poly.entity_id
_entity_poly.type
_entity_poly.pdbx_seq_one_letter_code
_entity_poly.pdbx_strand_id
1 'polypeptide(L)'
;MKSLTEKLIMYRKDIMDACINLGLPMTVRSTSIQIFDKTIGKILRDEKEMKDVVYAIVILASKCEEIHGSIDALIKKLPGSNKESILNYESEMFEALDYNFHFPSLYLRMYGVLAMLQEKGAIRIATEAMGTAKTPEDNDGEEPFVYDGKECVVLCIDKLWASSVQKMDKILLLDKESYKEIELVYASLLLPCEVFSSLAFPFSQDNVTKLRSACRDFRFPGQSGNLVHV
;
A
#
# COMPACT_ATOMS: atom_id res chain seq x y z
N MET A 1 26.04 11.54 -0.97
CA MET A 1 25.75 10.43 -0.03
C MET A 1 24.28 10.54 0.32
N LYS A 2 23.47 9.51 0.08
CA LYS A 2 22.02 9.55 0.35
C LYS A 2 21.77 9.63 1.86
N SER A 3 20.79 10.42 2.28
CA SER A 3 20.34 10.47 3.68
C SER A 3 19.75 9.12 4.11
N LEU A 4 19.73 8.84 5.42
CA LEU A 4 19.14 7.61 5.94
C LEU A 4 17.67 7.48 5.51
N THR A 5 16.90 8.57 5.59
CA THR A 5 15.50 8.61 5.15
C THR A 5 15.34 8.24 3.68
N GLU A 6 16.18 8.77 2.79
CA GLU A 6 16.14 8.41 1.36
C GLU A 6 16.45 6.91 1.14
N LYS A 7 17.40 6.34 1.90
CA LYS A 7 17.71 4.91 1.83
C LYS A 7 16.53 4.05 2.29
N LEU A 8 15.88 4.42 3.40
CA LEU A 8 14.72 3.70 3.90
C LEU A 8 13.56 3.71 2.89
N ILE A 9 13.29 4.86 2.26
CA ILE A 9 12.28 4.98 1.19
C ILE A 9 12.65 4.08 0.00
N MET A 10 13.93 4.03 -0.37
CA MET A 10 14.38 3.11 -1.44
C MET A 10 14.16 1.65 -1.08
N TYR A 11 14.48 1.21 0.13
CA TYR A 11 14.25 -0.18 0.54
C TYR A 11 12.75 -0.53 0.58
N ARG A 12 11.89 0.40 1.06
CA ARG A 12 10.43 0.23 0.96
C ARG A 12 9.99 0.05 -0.50
N LYS A 13 10.55 0.84 -1.42
CA LYS A 13 10.27 0.71 -2.85
C LYS A 13 10.74 -0.64 -3.39
N ASP A 14 11.95 -1.07 -3.05
CA ASP A 14 12.49 -2.36 -3.49
C ASP A 14 11.64 -3.54 -2.99
N ILE A 15 11.11 -3.46 -1.76
CA ILE A 15 10.12 -4.41 -1.23
C ILE A 15 8.85 -4.42 -2.09
N MET A 16 8.27 -3.26 -2.38
CA MET A 16 7.05 -3.17 -3.19
C MET A 16 7.26 -3.71 -4.61
N ASP A 17 8.35 -3.31 -5.25
CA ASP A 17 8.71 -3.77 -6.60
C ASP A 17 8.90 -5.29 -6.62
N ALA A 18 9.57 -5.86 -5.60
CA ALA A 18 9.71 -7.31 -5.48
C ALA A 18 8.34 -8.00 -5.36
N CYS A 19 7.43 -7.49 -4.53
CA CYS A 19 6.08 -8.04 -4.43
C CYS A 19 5.31 -7.98 -5.75
N ILE A 20 5.37 -6.84 -6.46
CA ILE A 20 4.68 -6.63 -7.74
C ILE A 20 5.25 -7.56 -8.82
N ASN A 21 6.58 -7.62 -8.96
CA ASN A 21 7.26 -8.44 -9.97
C ASN A 21 7.02 -9.94 -9.76
N LEU A 22 6.83 -10.36 -8.50
CA LEU A 22 6.48 -11.74 -8.17
C LEU A 22 4.98 -12.05 -8.32
N GLY A 23 4.14 -11.05 -8.61
CA GLY A 23 2.70 -11.20 -8.69
C GLY A 23 2.03 -11.52 -7.35
N LEU A 24 2.62 -11.06 -6.23
CA LEU A 24 2.11 -11.33 -4.90
C LEU A 24 0.88 -10.46 -4.58
N PRO A 25 -0.08 -10.98 -3.77
CA PRO A 25 -1.26 -10.22 -3.37
C PRO A 25 -0.91 -8.91 -2.66
N MET A 26 -1.83 -7.94 -2.74
CA MET A 26 -1.64 -6.63 -2.11
C MET A 26 -1.44 -6.72 -0.59
N THR A 27 -2.08 -7.68 0.07
CA THR A 27 -1.92 -7.87 1.52
C THR A 27 -0.45 -8.15 1.89
N VAL A 28 0.26 -8.93 1.08
CA VAL A 28 1.71 -9.18 1.22
C VAL A 28 2.52 -7.88 1.15
N ARG A 29 2.13 -6.91 0.32
CA ARG A 29 2.80 -5.60 0.23
C ARG A 29 2.70 -4.84 1.55
N SER A 30 1.48 -4.73 2.10
CA SER A 30 1.23 -4.07 3.39
C SER A 30 1.99 -4.75 4.52
N THR A 31 1.98 -6.08 4.55
CA THR A 31 2.63 -6.88 5.59
C THR A 31 4.15 -6.79 5.49
N SER A 32 4.71 -6.81 4.28
CA SER A 32 6.16 -6.62 4.05
C SER A 32 6.64 -5.27 4.58
N ILE A 33 5.91 -4.20 4.29
CA ILE A 33 6.27 -2.86 4.78
C ILE A 33 6.15 -2.77 6.31
N GLN A 34 5.14 -3.40 6.92
CA GLN A 34 5.03 -3.43 8.38
C GLN A 34 6.15 -4.23 9.04
N ILE A 35 6.57 -5.35 8.44
CA ILE A 35 7.74 -6.13 8.91
C ILE A 35 9.00 -5.25 8.82
N PHE A 36 9.22 -4.57 7.68
CA PHE A 36 10.33 -3.65 7.52
C PHE A 36 10.34 -2.59 8.63
N ASP A 37 9.21 -1.91 8.86
CA ASP A 37 9.08 -0.85 9.85
C ASP A 37 9.41 -1.32 11.27
N LYS A 38 8.96 -2.52 11.65
CA LYS A 38 9.21 -3.08 12.98
C LYS A 38 10.64 -3.62 13.17
N THR A 39 11.33 -4.00 12.08
CA THR A 39 12.59 -4.72 12.19
C THR A 39 13.81 -3.87 11.82
N ILE A 40 13.65 -2.85 10.97
CA ILE A 40 14.78 -2.15 10.33
C ILE A 40 15.79 -1.56 11.31
N GLY A 41 15.35 -1.09 12.49
CA GLY A 41 16.25 -0.59 13.53
C GLY A 41 17.23 -1.64 14.09
N LYS A 42 16.96 -2.93 13.91
CA LYS A 42 17.77 -4.07 14.38
C LYS A 42 18.49 -4.78 13.23
N ILE A 43 17.90 -4.80 12.04
CA ILE A 43 18.38 -5.58 10.89
C ILE A 43 18.97 -4.74 9.75
N LEU A 44 19.17 -3.43 9.96
CA LEU A 44 19.85 -2.61 8.96
C LEU A 44 21.27 -3.14 8.71
N ARG A 45 21.60 -3.36 7.44
CA ARG A 45 22.90 -3.85 6.96
C ARG A 45 23.51 -2.88 5.96
N ASP A 46 24.68 -3.23 5.43
CA ASP A 46 25.28 -2.48 4.35
C ASP A 46 24.45 -2.57 3.05
N GLU A 47 24.69 -1.67 2.10
CA GLU A 47 23.91 -1.61 0.86
C GLU A 47 24.00 -2.89 0.01
N LYS A 48 25.07 -3.70 0.16
CA LYS A 48 25.25 -4.93 -0.62
C LYS A 48 24.37 -6.05 -0.06
N GLU A 49 24.21 -6.09 1.26
CA GLU A 49 23.43 -7.11 1.97
C GLU A 49 21.94 -6.79 2.06
N MET A 50 21.58 -5.50 2.05
CA MET A 50 20.17 -5.06 2.19
C MET A 50 19.22 -5.67 1.16
N LYS A 51 19.72 -6.10 0.01
CA LYS A 51 18.93 -6.83 -0.98
C LYS A 51 18.40 -8.16 -0.46
N ASP A 52 19.24 -8.96 0.20
CA ASP A 52 18.83 -10.24 0.79
C ASP A 52 17.89 -10.00 1.98
N VAL A 53 18.10 -8.91 2.73
CA VAL A 53 17.17 -8.46 3.79
C VAL A 53 15.79 -8.14 3.19
N VAL A 54 15.73 -7.34 2.12
CA VAL A 54 14.47 -7.03 1.42
C VAL A 54 13.76 -8.29 0.97
N TYR A 55 14.49 -9.26 0.41
CA TYR A 55 13.92 -10.53 -0.02
C TYR A 55 13.42 -11.37 1.16
N ALA A 56 14.16 -11.44 2.26
CA ALA A 56 13.72 -12.13 3.47
C ALA A 56 12.41 -11.55 4.02
N ILE A 57 12.24 -10.21 4.00
CA ILE A 57 10.98 -9.55 4.38
C ILE A 57 9.82 -10.03 3.50
N VAL A 58 10.00 -10.05 2.17
CA VAL A 58 8.96 -10.46 1.22
C VAL A 58 8.58 -11.93 1.40
N ILE A 59 9.57 -12.80 1.62
CA ILE A 59 9.33 -14.23 1.89
C ILE A 59 8.55 -14.40 3.20
N LEU A 60 8.98 -13.72 4.27
CA LEU A 60 8.33 -13.80 5.57
C LEU A 60 6.89 -13.28 5.51
N ALA A 61 6.66 -12.14 4.87
CA ALA A 61 5.33 -11.59 4.66
C ALA A 61 4.43 -12.56 3.87
N SER A 62 4.97 -13.21 2.84
CA SER A 62 4.22 -14.22 2.08
C SER A 62 3.80 -15.40 2.94
N LYS A 63 4.65 -15.82 3.90
CA LYS A 63 4.30 -16.87 4.87
C LYS A 63 3.20 -16.41 5.83
N CYS A 64 3.28 -15.17 6.32
CA CYS A 64 2.29 -14.59 7.23
C CYS A 64 0.90 -14.48 6.57
N GLU A 65 0.85 -14.21 5.27
CA GLU A 65 -0.38 -14.11 4.47
C GLU A 65 -0.82 -15.47 3.87
N GLU A 66 -0.28 -16.58 4.38
CA GLU A 66 -0.62 -17.95 3.98
C GLU A 66 -0.54 -18.21 2.46
N ILE A 67 0.41 -17.56 1.77
CA ILE A 67 0.63 -17.82 0.35
C ILE A 67 1.19 -19.23 0.18
N HIS A 68 0.30 -20.16 -0.15
CA HIS A 68 0.65 -21.55 -0.36
C HIS A 68 1.48 -21.71 -1.64
N GLY A 69 2.74 -22.12 -1.48
CA GLY A 69 3.66 -22.35 -2.59
C GLY A 69 5.02 -22.82 -2.12
N SER A 70 5.83 -23.31 -3.06
CA SER A 70 7.23 -23.62 -2.79
C SER A 70 8.02 -22.33 -2.59
N ILE A 71 8.48 -22.07 -1.37
CA ILE A 71 9.38 -20.95 -1.04
C ILE A 71 10.61 -20.97 -1.95
N ASP A 72 11.13 -22.16 -2.24
CA ASP A 72 12.26 -22.34 -3.15
C ASP A 72 11.94 -21.85 -4.57
N ALA A 73 10.71 -22.05 -5.04
CA ALA A 73 10.27 -21.51 -6.32
C ALA A 73 10.16 -19.98 -6.28
N LEU A 74 9.77 -19.40 -5.15
CA LEU A 74 9.70 -17.94 -4.97
C LEU A 74 11.10 -17.32 -4.94
N ILE A 75 12.03 -17.89 -4.17
CA ILE A 75 13.43 -17.43 -4.08
C ILE A 75 14.13 -17.51 -5.44
N LYS A 76 13.86 -18.55 -6.24
CA LYS A 76 14.43 -18.69 -7.60
C LYS A 76 14.00 -17.58 -8.56
N LYS A 77 12.85 -16.94 -8.33
CA LYS A 77 12.36 -15.81 -9.14
C LYS A 77 13.00 -14.48 -8.74
N LEU A 78 13.65 -14.42 -7.58
CA LEU A 78 14.30 -13.21 -7.09
C LEU A 78 15.70 -13.08 -7.71
N PRO A 79 15.98 -12.00 -8.47
CA PRO A 79 17.22 -11.87 -9.22
C PRO A 79 18.41 -11.74 -8.29
N GLY A 80 19.47 -12.51 -8.53
CA GLY A 80 20.71 -12.50 -7.74
C GLY A 80 20.48 -12.70 -6.24
N SER A 81 19.55 -13.59 -5.88
CA SER A 81 19.24 -13.99 -4.52
C SER A 81 20.29 -14.96 -3.98
N ASN A 82 20.65 -14.82 -2.71
CA ASN A 82 21.36 -15.85 -1.97
C ASN A 82 20.40 -16.52 -0.99
N LYS A 83 19.99 -17.76 -1.27
CA LYS A 83 19.01 -18.49 -0.46
C LYS A 83 19.44 -18.61 1.01
N GLU A 84 20.70 -18.92 1.27
CA GLU A 84 21.20 -19.11 2.63
C GLU A 84 21.17 -17.80 3.41
N SER A 85 21.66 -16.71 2.80
CA SER A 85 21.60 -15.35 3.35
C SER A 85 20.16 -14.92 3.68
N ILE A 86 19.23 -15.14 2.75
CA ILE A 86 17.80 -14.82 2.93
C ILE A 86 17.21 -15.57 4.12
N LEU A 87 17.49 -16.87 4.27
CA LEU A 87 16.96 -17.68 5.37
C LEU A 87 17.58 -17.31 6.72
N ASN A 88 18.85 -16.87 6.74
CA ASN A 88 19.49 -16.34 7.93
C ASN A 88 18.83 -15.03 8.36
N TYR A 89 18.63 -14.09 7.43
CA TYR A 89 17.93 -12.84 7.73
C TYR A 89 16.47 -13.03 8.13
N GLU A 90 15.77 -14.01 7.55
CA GLU A 90 14.43 -14.40 8.02
C GLU A 90 14.45 -14.85 9.48
N SER A 91 15.46 -15.63 9.88
CA SER A 91 15.61 -16.09 11.27
C SER A 91 15.88 -14.92 12.21
N GLU A 92 16.74 -13.99 11.83
CA GLU A 92 16.98 -12.75 12.58
C GLU A 92 15.71 -11.88 12.71
N MET A 93 14.86 -11.86 11.69
CA MET A 93 13.59 -11.13 11.73
C MET A 93 12.61 -11.72 12.75
N PHE A 94 12.60 -13.04 12.95
CA PHE A 94 11.76 -13.67 13.98
C PHE A 94 12.08 -13.12 15.37
N GLU A 95 13.36 -13.01 15.69
CA GLU A 95 13.83 -12.42 16.96
C GLU A 95 13.53 -10.92 17.02
N ALA A 96 13.76 -10.19 15.91
CA ALA A 96 13.49 -8.76 15.85
C ALA A 96 12.00 -8.42 16.08
N LEU A 97 11.10 -9.30 15.63
CA LEU A 97 9.64 -9.21 15.78
C LEU A 97 9.11 -9.76 17.10
N ASP A 98 9.97 -10.35 17.94
CA ASP A 98 9.54 -11.06 19.16
C ASP A 98 8.45 -12.11 18.87
N TYR A 99 8.60 -12.80 17.72
CA TYR A 99 7.65 -13.79 17.21
C TYR A 99 6.20 -13.28 17.04
N ASN A 100 5.99 -11.96 16.96
CA ASN A 100 4.67 -11.38 16.74
C ASN A 100 4.41 -11.14 15.24
N PHE A 101 3.69 -12.08 14.63
CA PHE A 101 3.37 -12.08 13.20
C PHE A 101 1.97 -11.53 12.87
N HIS A 102 1.34 -10.82 13.81
CA HIS A 102 0.04 -10.19 13.54
C HIS A 102 0.23 -8.84 12.83
N PHE A 103 -0.13 -8.79 11.55
CA PHE A 103 -0.04 -7.60 10.70
C PHE A 103 -1.39 -7.33 10.03
N PRO A 104 -2.19 -6.39 10.57
CA PRO A 104 -3.44 -6.01 9.93
C PRO A 104 -3.23 -5.47 8.51
N SER A 105 -4.03 -5.92 7.56
CA SER A 105 -3.98 -5.43 6.18
C SER A 105 -4.68 -4.07 6.04
N LEU A 106 -3.93 -3.04 5.63
CA LEU A 106 -4.52 -1.72 5.35
C LEU A 106 -5.47 -1.74 4.14
N TYR A 107 -5.22 -2.61 3.16
CA TYR A 107 -6.11 -2.76 2.00
C TYR A 107 -7.44 -3.42 2.39
N LEU A 108 -7.42 -4.41 3.30
CA LEU A 108 -8.65 -5.02 3.80
C LEU A 108 -9.48 -4.00 4.61
N ARG A 109 -8.81 -3.16 5.40
CA ARG A 109 -9.48 -2.06 6.10
C ARG A 109 -10.06 -1.04 5.12
N MET A 110 -9.36 -0.72 4.04
CA MET A 110 -9.84 0.16 2.97
C MET A 110 -11.12 -0.40 2.34
N TYR A 111 -11.15 -1.68 2.02
CA TYR A 111 -12.36 -2.37 1.54
C TYR A 111 -13.50 -2.28 2.57
N GLY A 112 -13.22 -2.58 3.84
CA GLY A 112 -14.22 -2.50 4.91
C GLY A 112 -14.82 -1.10 5.07
N VAL A 113 -14.00 -0.05 4.94
CA VAL A 113 -14.47 1.34 4.98
C VAL A 113 -15.43 1.62 3.82
N LEU A 114 -15.10 1.21 2.59
CA LEU A 114 -15.98 1.39 1.44
C LEU A 114 -17.32 0.66 1.63
N ALA A 115 -17.28 -0.58 2.12
CA ALA A 115 -18.47 -1.37 2.40
C ALA A 115 -19.38 -0.69 3.45
N MET A 116 -18.80 -0.18 4.54
CA MET A 116 -19.56 0.55 5.58
C MET A 116 -20.17 1.85 5.06
N LEU A 117 -19.46 2.59 4.21
CA LEU A 117 -19.97 3.82 3.60
C LEU A 117 -21.14 3.53 2.65
N GLN A 118 -21.06 2.44 1.89
CA GLN A 118 -22.15 1.99 1.03
C GLN A 118 -23.37 1.54 1.85
N GLU A 119 -23.17 0.75 2.90
CA GLU A 119 -24.26 0.30 3.80
C GLU A 119 -25.01 1.49 4.43
N LYS A 120 -24.28 2.54 4.80
CA LYS A 120 -24.83 3.78 5.35
C LYS A 120 -25.44 4.71 4.30
N GLY A 121 -25.37 4.37 3.02
CA GLY A 121 -25.85 5.21 1.92
C GLY A 121 -25.05 6.50 1.72
N ALA A 122 -23.84 6.60 2.27
CA ALA A 122 -22.94 7.74 2.05
C ALA A 122 -22.26 7.66 0.67
N ILE A 123 -22.17 6.44 0.12
CA ILE A 123 -21.73 6.16 -1.24
C ILE A 123 -22.79 5.34 -1.96
N ARG A 124 -23.03 5.66 -3.22
CA ARG A 124 -23.84 4.85 -4.13
C ARG A 124 -23.08 4.58 -5.43
N ILE A 125 -23.17 3.36 -5.91
CA ILE A 125 -22.61 2.97 -7.21
C ILE A 125 -23.59 3.38 -8.29
N ALA A 126 -23.13 4.12 -9.30
CA ALA A 126 -23.94 4.44 -10.46
C ALA A 126 -24.38 3.14 -11.15
N THR A 127 -25.67 2.86 -11.18
CA THR A 127 -26.22 1.78 -12.00
C THR A 127 -26.31 2.24 -13.44
N GLU A 128 -25.98 1.37 -14.39
CA GLU A 128 -25.96 1.61 -15.85
C GLU A 128 -27.26 2.22 -16.40
N ALA A 129 -28.37 2.15 -15.65
CA ALA A 129 -29.66 2.75 -15.97
C ALA A 129 -29.71 4.29 -15.87
N MET A 130 -28.72 4.95 -15.25
CA MET A 130 -28.54 6.40 -15.37
C MET A 130 -27.75 6.74 -16.65
N GLY A 131 -28.41 6.53 -17.79
CA GLY A 131 -28.13 7.17 -19.08
C GLY A 131 -26.67 7.37 -19.48
N THR A 132 -26.14 6.43 -20.26
CA THR A 132 -25.06 6.67 -21.25
C THR A 132 -23.83 7.43 -20.72
N ALA A 133 -23.08 6.83 -19.80
CA ALA A 133 -21.64 6.97 -19.86
C ALA A 133 -21.12 5.76 -20.64
N LYS A 134 -20.76 5.98 -21.91
CA LYS A 134 -19.90 5.02 -22.62
C LYS A 134 -18.74 4.69 -21.69
N THR A 135 -18.39 3.43 -21.51
CA THR A 135 -17.08 3.05 -20.97
C THR A 135 -16.03 3.83 -21.76
N PRO A 136 -15.37 4.85 -21.17
CA PRO A 136 -14.33 5.55 -21.89
C PRO A 136 -13.11 4.63 -21.82
N GLU A 137 -12.83 3.96 -22.94
CA GLU A 137 -11.46 3.63 -23.29
C GLU A 137 -10.62 4.91 -23.11
N ASP A 138 -9.60 4.86 -22.26
CA ASP A 138 -8.49 5.83 -22.17
C ASP A 138 -8.81 7.32 -21.94
N ASN A 139 -9.79 7.66 -21.09
CA ASN A 139 -9.80 8.99 -20.44
C ASN A 139 -9.16 8.92 -19.04
N ASP A 140 -7.87 9.26 -19.00
CA ASP A 140 -6.98 9.33 -17.82
C ASP A 140 -7.32 10.50 -16.86
N GLY A 141 -8.43 11.19 -17.08
CA GLY A 141 -8.78 12.45 -16.38
C GLY A 141 -10.19 12.54 -15.81
N GLU A 142 -11.04 11.51 -15.95
CA GLU A 142 -12.38 11.52 -15.35
C GLU A 142 -12.33 11.11 -13.88
N GLU A 143 -12.88 11.95 -12.99
CA GLU A 143 -12.95 11.65 -11.56
C GLU A 143 -13.76 10.35 -11.33
N PRO A 144 -13.29 9.44 -10.45
CA PRO A 144 -13.95 8.15 -10.25
C PRO A 144 -15.31 8.25 -9.55
N PHE A 145 -15.68 9.44 -9.08
CA PHE A 145 -16.92 9.73 -8.40
C PHE A 145 -17.34 11.20 -8.59
N VAL A 146 -18.59 11.51 -8.28
CA VAL A 146 -19.13 12.88 -8.14
C VAL A 146 -19.64 13.04 -6.71
N TYR A 147 -19.36 14.19 -6.09
CA TYR A 147 -19.85 14.52 -4.75
C TYR A 147 -20.71 15.78 -4.80
N ASP A 148 -21.94 15.70 -4.31
CA ASP A 148 -22.90 16.82 -4.31
C ASP A 148 -22.96 17.60 -2.98
N GLY A 149 -22.07 17.30 -2.05
CA GLY A 149 -22.06 17.86 -0.69
C GLY A 149 -22.78 17.00 0.35
N LYS A 150 -23.46 15.93 -0.06
CA LYS A 150 -24.16 15.00 0.85
C LYS A 150 -23.85 13.54 0.54
N GLU A 151 -23.92 13.17 -0.73
CA GLU A 151 -23.74 11.80 -1.20
C GLU A 151 -22.62 11.75 -2.24
N CYS A 152 -21.88 10.66 -2.23
CA CYS A 152 -20.88 10.37 -3.24
C CYS A 152 -21.40 9.32 -4.22
N VAL A 153 -21.52 9.68 -5.50
CA VAL A 153 -21.89 8.76 -6.57
C VAL A 153 -20.63 8.24 -7.24
N VAL A 154 -20.31 6.96 -7.06
CA VAL A 154 -19.16 6.30 -7.69
C VAL A 154 -19.52 5.92 -9.12
N LEU A 155 -18.81 6.52 -10.07
CA LEU A 155 -19.05 6.32 -11.50
C LEU A 155 -18.42 5.02 -12.00
N CYS A 156 -17.27 4.63 -11.44
CA CYS A 156 -16.56 3.41 -11.79
C CYS A 156 -15.83 2.85 -10.57
N ILE A 157 -16.30 1.69 -10.09
CA ILE A 157 -15.74 1.05 -8.89
C ILE A 157 -14.30 0.59 -9.11
N ASP A 158 -13.97 0.09 -10.30
CA ASP A 158 -12.62 -0.38 -10.62
C ASP A 158 -11.61 0.77 -10.66
N LYS A 159 -11.98 1.92 -11.27
CA LYS A 159 -11.14 3.12 -11.25
C LYS A 159 -10.96 3.67 -9.84
N LEU A 160 -12.02 3.69 -9.01
CA LEU A 160 -11.94 4.10 -7.61
C LEU A 160 -10.97 3.20 -6.84
N TRP A 161 -11.13 1.87 -6.98
CA TRP A 161 -10.29 0.89 -6.30
C TRP A 161 -8.83 1.00 -6.74
N ALA A 162 -8.57 0.96 -8.05
CA ALA A 162 -7.22 1.07 -8.60
C ALA A 162 -6.50 2.34 -8.13
N SER A 163 -7.20 3.49 -8.19
CA SER A 163 -6.65 4.76 -7.72
C SER A 163 -6.37 4.75 -6.22
N SER A 164 -7.27 4.16 -5.43
CA SER A 164 -7.11 4.04 -3.98
C SER A 164 -5.94 3.13 -3.60
N VAL A 165 -5.75 2.02 -4.33
CA VAL A 165 -4.60 1.13 -4.17
C VAL A 165 -3.31 1.85 -4.49
N GLN A 166 -3.22 2.57 -5.62
CA GLN A 166 -2.03 3.34 -5.95
C GLN A 166 -1.70 4.40 -4.90
N LYS A 167 -2.71 5.05 -4.30
CA LYS A 167 -2.51 6.00 -3.20
C LYS A 167 -2.04 5.31 -1.94
N MET A 168 -2.64 4.18 -1.57
CA MET A 168 -2.18 3.38 -0.43
C MET A 168 -0.73 2.92 -0.64
N ASP A 169 -0.35 2.50 -1.85
CA ASP A 169 1.01 2.10 -2.17
C ASP A 169 1.99 3.26 -1.92
N LYS A 170 1.66 4.47 -2.37
CA LYS A 170 2.46 5.67 -2.09
C LYS A 170 2.52 6.00 -0.60
N ILE A 171 1.39 5.93 0.11
CA ILE A 171 1.35 6.14 1.57
C ILE A 171 2.25 5.13 2.28
N LEU A 172 2.28 3.88 1.81
CA LEU A 172 3.10 2.83 2.39
C LEU A 172 4.60 3.11 2.31
N LEU A 173 5.03 3.88 1.29
CA LEU A 173 6.40 4.31 1.08
C LEU A 173 6.80 5.55 1.88
N LEU A 174 5.82 6.35 2.30
CA LEU A 174 6.07 7.52 3.15
C LEU A 174 6.40 7.09 4.58
N ASP A 175 7.11 7.96 5.29
CA ASP A 175 7.29 7.81 6.74
C ASP A 175 5.97 8.08 7.47
N LYS A 176 5.62 7.21 8.43
CA LYS A 176 4.26 7.11 9.00
C LYS A 176 4.19 7.30 10.51
N GLU A 177 5.32 7.51 11.20
CA GLU A 177 5.37 7.41 12.68
C GLU A 177 4.37 8.32 13.42
N SER A 178 3.80 9.33 12.75
CA SER A 178 2.83 10.27 13.33
C SER A 178 1.35 10.02 12.98
N TYR A 179 1.02 9.04 12.12
CA TYR A 179 -0.35 8.87 11.60
C TYR A 179 -1.04 7.60 12.11
N LYS A 180 -2.33 7.71 12.40
CA LYS A 180 -3.16 6.53 12.75
C LYS A 180 -3.47 5.70 11.51
N GLU A 181 -3.61 4.39 11.66
CA GLU A 181 -3.94 3.49 10.55
C GLU A 181 -5.21 3.91 9.79
N ILE A 182 -6.25 4.37 10.49
CA ILE A 182 -7.48 4.85 9.84
C ILE A 182 -7.25 6.11 9.00
N GLU A 183 -6.30 6.97 9.39
CA GLU A 183 -5.95 8.18 8.64
C GLU A 183 -5.21 7.82 7.35
N LEU A 184 -4.37 6.78 7.38
CA LEU A 184 -3.75 6.21 6.18
C LEU A 184 -4.83 5.68 5.22
N VAL A 185 -5.82 4.96 5.75
CA VAL A 185 -6.93 4.39 4.96
C VAL A 185 -7.82 5.50 4.37
N TYR A 186 -8.18 6.52 5.14
CA TYR A 186 -8.99 7.63 4.62
C TYR A 186 -8.21 8.48 3.62
N ALA A 187 -6.91 8.66 3.82
CA ALA A 187 -6.06 9.36 2.87
C ALA A 187 -5.97 8.64 1.52
N SER A 188 -6.02 7.31 1.49
CA SER A 188 -5.97 6.56 0.23
C SER A 188 -7.26 6.60 -0.59
N LEU A 189 -8.42 6.73 0.06
CA LEU A 189 -9.73 6.51 -0.58
C LEU A 189 -10.24 7.60 -1.54
N LEU A 190 -9.51 8.68 -1.79
CA LEU A 190 -9.88 9.83 -2.66
C LEU A 190 -11.21 10.55 -2.35
N LEU A 191 -12.10 9.98 -1.54
CA LEU A 191 -13.38 10.55 -1.16
C LEU A 191 -13.20 11.81 -0.29
N PRO A 192 -14.13 12.78 -0.33
CA PRO A 192 -14.13 13.91 0.59
C PRO A 192 -14.15 13.44 2.06
N CYS A 193 -13.48 14.18 2.95
CA CYS A 193 -13.38 13.78 4.35
C CYS A 193 -14.75 13.76 5.05
N GLU A 194 -15.64 14.62 4.58
CA GLU A 194 -17.02 14.80 5.04
C GLU A 194 -17.80 13.48 4.97
N VAL A 195 -17.55 12.66 3.94
CA VAL A 195 -18.18 11.35 3.74
C VAL A 195 -17.86 10.38 4.89
N PHE A 196 -16.66 10.47 5.47
CA PHE A 196 -16.24 9.61 6.57
C PHE A 196 -16.87 9.99 7.91
N SER A 197 -17.48 11.18 8.04
CA SER A 197 -18.16 11.63 9.27
C SER A 197 -19.35 10.74 9.66
N SER A 198 -19.86 9.94 8.72
CA SER A 198 -20.91 8.94 8.94
C SER A 198 -20.41 7.68 9.68
N LEU A 199 -19.09 7.50 9.77
CA LEU A 199 -18.44 6.36 10.41
C LEU A 199 -18.04 6.69 11.85
N ALA A 200 -17.97 5.65 12.69
CA ALA A 200 -17.67 5.80 14.12
C ALA A 200 -16.16 5.92 14.44
N PHE A 201 -15.28 5.93 13.43
CA PHE A 201 -13.84 5.93 13.64
C PHE A 201 -13.29 7.37 13.65
N PRO A 202 -12.82 7.86 14.80
CA PRO A 202 -12.31 9.24 14.90
C PRO A 202 -11.00 9.38 14.12
N PHE A 203 -10.88 10.48 13.37
CA PHE A 203 -9.68 10.80 12.60
C PHE A 203 -9.43 12.32 12.57
N SER A 204 -8.19 12.73 12.28
CA SER A 204 -7.85 14.13 12.03
C SER A 204 -7.96 14.45 10.53
N GLN A 205 -8.88 15.35 10.16
CA GLN A 205 -9.00 15.83 8.78
C GLN A 205 -7.73 16.52 8.29
N ASP A 206 -7.02 17.23 9.17
CA ASP A 206 -5.73 17.85 8.86
C ASP A 206 -4.67 16.81 8.52
N ASN A 207 -4.62 15.69 9.25
CA ASN A 207 -3.67 14.61 8.98
C ASN A 207 -3.96 13.94 7.64
N VAL A 208 -5.23 13.64 7.37
CA VAL A 208 -5.67 13.07 6.08
C VAL A 208 -5.31 14.00 4.92
N THR A 209 -5.55 15.30 5.07
CA THR A 209 -5.18 16.30 4.06
C THR A 209 -3.67 16.37 3.84
N LYS A 210 -2.88 16.40 4.92
CA LYS A 210 -1.41 16.40 4.85
C LYS A 210 -0.87 15.16 4.14
N LEU A 211 -1.39 13.98 4.47
CA LEU A 211 -1.03 12.72 3.80
C LEU A 211 -1.36 12.76 2.31
N ARG A 212 -2.56 13.22 1.94
CA ARG A 212 -2.97 13.35 0.52
C ARG A 212 -2.06 14.29 -0.25
N SER A 213 -1.65 15.40 0.35
CA SER A 213 -0.69 16.34 -0.25
C SER A 213 0.69 15.69 -0.40
N ALA A 214 1.21 15.07 0.67
CA ALA A 214 2.48 14.36 0.63
C ALA A 214 2.51 13.28 -0.46
N CYS A 215 1.44 12.51 -0.62
CA CYS A 215 1.32 11.50 -1.69
C CYS A 215 1.22 12.08 -3.09
N ARG A 216 0.71 13.30 -3.24
CA ARG A 216 0.64 14.01 -4.53
C ARG A 216 2.03 14.50 -4.94
N ASP A 217 2.77 15.03 -3.98
CA ASP A 217 4.09 15.61 -4.20
C ASP A 217 5.21 14.56 -4.21
N PHE A 218 4.94 13.35 -3.70
CA PHE A 218 5.89 12.25 -3.66
C PHE A 218 6.35 11.85 -5.07
N ARG A 219 7.64 12.04 -5.32
CA ARG A 219 8.34 11.56 -6.50
C ARG A 219 9.31 10.46 -6.09
N PHE A 220 9.34 9.39 -6.86
CA PHE A 220 10.27 8.30 -6.59
C PHE A 220 11.72 8.79 -6.72
N PRO A 221 12.58 8.50 -5.73
CA PRO A 221 14.01 8.75 -5.86
C PRO A 221 14.56 8.01 -7.09
N GLY A 222 15.11 8.74 -8.06
CA GLY A 222 15.69 8.17 -9.28
C GLY A 222 14.79 8.14 -10.53
N GLN A 223 13.53 8.58 -10.45
CA GLN A 223 12.71 8.81 -11.65
C GLN A 223 12.88 10.24 -12.15
N SER A 224 13.79 10.45 -13.11
CA SER A 224 13.67 11.54 -14.08
C SER A 224 12.55 11.18 -15.06
N GLY A 225 11.37 11.75 -14.82
CA GLY A 225 10.22 11.82 -15.73
C GLY A 225 10.05 10.70 -16.76
N ASN A 226 9.29 9.67 -16.40
CA ASN A 226 8.33 8.95 -17.26
C ASN A 226 7.88 7.69 -16.50
N LEU A 227 6.73 7.77 -15.85
CA LEU A 227 6.01 6.58 -15.42
C LEU A 227 5.30 6.02 -16.65
N VAL A 228 5.74 4.85 -17.09
CA VAL A 228 4.94 4.01 -17.98
C VAL A 228 3.71 3.59 -17.17
N HIS A 229 2.54 4.00 -17.64
CA HIS A 229 1.25 3.55 -17.15
C HIS A 229 1.16 2.02 -17.34
N VAL A 230 0.69 1.33 -16.29
CA VAL A 230 0.10 -0.01 -16.42
C VAL A 230 -1.37 0.20 -16.74
#